data_AF-A0A5E7XZU0-F1
#
_entry.id   AF-A0A5E7XZU0-F1
#
_cell.length_a   1.000
_cell.length_b   1.000
_cell.length_c   1.000
_cell.angle_alpha   90.00
_cell.angle_beta   90.00
_cell.angle_gamma   90.00
#
_symmetry.space_group_name_H-M   'P 1'
#
loop_
_entity.id
_entity.type
_entity.pdbx_description
1 polymer ?
#
loop_
_entity_poly.entity_id
_entity_poly.type
_entity_poly.pdbx_seq_one_letter_code
_entity_poly.pdbx_strand_id
1 'polypeptide(L)' 'MIAKYDIEYSLVREAEERLASKNAADDTARVAHAELANRYADRAWAARDARFEDGLKC' A
#
# COMPACT_ATOMS: atom_id res chain seq x y z
N MET A 1 14.20 -8.09 -9.22
CA MET A 1 12.80 -8.25 -9.71
C MET A 1 11.85 -8.10 -8.53
N ILE A 2 11.28 -6.90 -8.33
CA ILE A 2 10.18 -6.76 -7.37
C ILE A 2 8.96 -7.41 -8.01
N ALA A 3 8.47 -8.49 -7.41
CA ALA A 3 7.39 -9.28 -7.99
C ALA A 3 6.16 -8.38 -8.17
N LYS A 4 5.54 -8.40 -9.36
CA LYS A 4 4.27 -7.69 -9.65
C LYS A 4 3.19 -8.00 -8.60
N TYR A 5 3.24 -9.21 -8.03
CA TYR A 5 2.43 -9.66 -6.90
C TYR A 5 2.53 -8.75 -5.67
N ASP A 6 3.69 -8.17 -5.40
CA ASP A 6 3.91 -7.30 -4.23
C ASP A 6 3.21 -5.93 -4.38
N ILE A 7 3.04 -5.44 -5.62
CA ILE A 7 2.29 -4.20 -5.90
C ILE A 7 0.78 -4.43 -5.78
N GLU A 8 0.26 -5.43 -6.49
CA GLU A 8 -1.19 -5.73 -6.48
C GLU A 8 -1.66 -6.10 -5.07
N TYR A 9 -0.89 -6.90 -4.33
CA TYR A 9 -1.16 -7.22 -2.93
C TYR A 9 -1.20 -5.96 -2.05
N SER A 10 -0.20 -5.07 -2.18
CA SER A 10 -0.14 -3.86 -1.37
C SER A 10 -1.33 -2.92 -1.66
N LEU A 11 -1.74 -2.79 -2.93
CA LEU A 11 -2.92 -1.98 -3.29
C LEU A 11 -4.23 -2.55 -2.74
N VAL A 12 -4.40 -3.89 -2.77
CA VAL A 12 -5.58 -4.53 -2.19
C VAL A 12 -5.62 -4.32 -0.68
N ARG A 13 -4.49 -4.54 0.01
CA ARG A 13 -4.40 -4.30 1.47
C ARG A 13 -4.63 -2.85 1.83
N GLU A 14 -4.08 -1.91 1.08
CA GLU A 14 -4.34 -0.48 1.27
C GLU A 14 -5.85 -0.17 1.24
N ALA A 15 -6.57 -0.68 0.24
CA ALA A 15 -8.01 -0.47 0.12
C ALA A 15 -8.80 -1.11 1.28
N GLU A 16 -8.43 -2.32 1.70
CA GLU A 16 -9.03 -3.01 2.85
C GLU A 16 -8.82 -2.23 4.16
N GLU A 17 -7.61 -1.75 4.42
CA GLU A 17 -7.29 -0.97 5.62
C GLU A 17 -7.96 0.41 5.60
N ARG A 18 -8.09 1.06 4.43
CA ARG A 18 -8.87 2.31 4.32
C ARG A 18 -10.35 2.10 4.61
N LEU A 19 -10.92 0.99 4.13
CA LEU A 19 -12.30 0.63 4.43
C LEU A 19 -12.48 0.32 5.92
N ALA A 20 -11.54 -0.41 6.52
CA ALA A 20 -11.53 -0.71 7.95
C ALA A 20 -11.44 0.57 8.80
N SER A 21 -10.54 1.50 8.43
CA SER A 21 -10.43 2.82 9.08
C SER A 21 -11.75 3.59 8.99
N LYS A 22 -12.37 3.67 7.80
CA LYS A 22 -13.64 4.37 7.59
C LYS A 22 -14.78 3.79 8.45
N ASN A 23 -14.78 2.48 8.66
CA ASN A 23 -15.82 1.79 9.43
C ASN A 23 -15.48 1.68 10.93
N ALA A 24 -14.28 2.09 11.35
CA ALA A 24 -13.86 2.02 12.74
C ALA A 24 -14.60 3.06 13.60
N ALA A 25 -15.36 2.55 14.58
CA ALA A 25 -16.04 3.37 15.57
C ALA A 25 -15.06 4.00 16.58
N ASP A 26 -13.98 3.30 16.90
CA ASP A 26 -12.93 3.77 17.81
C ASP A 26 -11.88 4.62 17.08
N ASP A 27 -11.52 5.76 17.68
CA ASP A 27 -10.56 6.72 17.08
C ASP A 27 -9.14 6.15 16.99
N THR A 28 -8.73 5.33 17.96
CA THR A 28 -7.41 4.68 17.95
C THR A 28 -7.35 3.65 16.83
N ALA A 29 -8.39 2.82 16.68
CA ALA A 29 -8.49 1.87 15.57
C ALA A 29 -8.52 2.57 14.21
N ARG A 30 -9.24 3.70 14.10
CA ARG A 30 -9.29 4.50 12.86
C ARG A 30 -7.89 4.97 12.44
N VAL A 31 -7.12 5.53 13.38
CA VAL A 31 -5.75 5.99 13.13
C VAL A 31 -4.85 4.81 12.78
N ALA A 32 -4.91 3.70 13.52
CA ALA A 32 -4.08 2.53 13.26
C ALA A 32 -4.31 1.93 11.86
N HIS A 33 -5.57 1.79 11.44
CA HIS A 33 -5.90 1.33 10.09
C HIS A 33 -5.48 2.34 9.01
N ALA A 34 -5.58 3.64 9.27
CA ALA A 34 -5.11 4.67 8.34
C ALA A 34 -3.58 4.63 8.16
N GLU A 35 -2.82 4.43 9.25
CA GLU A 35 -1.36 4.27 9.19
C GLU A 35 -0.95 3.01 8.42
N LEU A 36 -1.65 1.89 8.65
CA LEU A 36 -1.42 0.66 7.90
C LEU A 36 -1.67 0.85 6.40
N ALA A 37 -2.77 1.51 6.04
CA ALA A 37 -3.07 1.84 4.65
C ALA A 37 -1.93 2.65 4.01
N ASN A 38 -1.39 3.66 4.70
CA ASN A 38 -0.30 4.48 4.19
C ASN A 38 0.98 3.65 3.96
N ARG A 39 1.34 2.74 4.86
CA ARG A 39 2.50 1.85 4.68
C ARG A 39 2.37 0.96 3.45
N TYR A 40 1.16 0.46 3.18
CA TYR A 40 0.91 -0.33 1.98
C TYR A 40 0.96 0.52 0.69
N ALA A 41 0.44 1.75 0.72
CA ALA A 41 0.57 2.69 -0.39
C ALA A 41 2.05 3.01 -0.70
N ASP A 42 2.85 3.30 0.32
CA ASP A 42 4.28 3.59 0.18
C ASP A 42 5.04 2.40 -0.42
N ARG A 43 4.73 1.18 0.03
CA ARG A 43 5.31 -0.05 -0.53
C ARG A 43 4.94 -0.24 -2.00
N ALA A 44 3.67 -0.03 -2.35
CA ALA A 44 3.22 -0.12 -3.74
C ALA A 44 3.93 0.91 -4.64
N TRP A 45 4.12 2.13 -4.12
CA TRP A 45 4.80 3.20 -4.83
C TRP A 45 6.29 2.93 -5.02
N ALA A 46 7.00 2.54 -3.96
CA ALA A 46 8.41 2.15 -4.04
C ALA A 46 8.64 0.97 -5.01
N ALA A 47 7.74 0.00 -5.00
CA ALA A 47 7.77 -1.13 -5.93
C ALA A 47 7.51 -0.69 -7.39
N ARG A 48 6.66 0.30 -7.62
CA ARG A 48 6.43 0.90 -8.95
C ARG A 48 7.65 1.68 -9.44
N ASP A 49 8.24 2.52 -8.58
CA ASP A 49 9.40 3.33 -8.91
C ASP A 49 10.61 2.45 -9.26
N ALA A 50 10.87 1.41 -8.47
CA ALA A 50 11.92 0.44 -8.77
C ALA A 50 11.70 -0.29 -10.12
N ARG A 51 10.45 -0.56 -10.52
CA ARG A 51 10.16 -1.13 -11.86
C ARG A 51 10.41 -0.12 -12.98
N PHE A 52 10.17 1.17 -12.73
CA PHE A 52 10.47 2.22 -13.70
C PHE A 52 11.97 2.39 -13.89
N GLU A 53 12.75 2.41 -12.81
CA GLU A 53 14.22 2.48 -12.88
C GLU A 53 14.86 1.25 -13.53
N ASP A 54 14.30 0.05 -13.32
CA ASP A 54 14.76 -1.19 -13.97
C ASP A 54 14.43 -1.19 -15.48
N GLY A 55 13.30 -0.59 -15.88
CA GLY A 55 12.89 -0.44 -17.28
C GLY A 55 13.62 0.67 -18.05
N LEU A 56 14.19 1.66 -17.36
CA LEU A 56 14.92 2.78 -17.97
C LEU A 56 16.39 2.48 -18.26
N LYS A 57 16.93 1.36 -17.74
CA LYS A 57 18.32 0.92 -17.97
C LYS A 57 18.51 0.14 -19.29
N CYS A 58 17.59 0.28 -20.25
CA CYS A 58 17.65 -0.37 -21.56
C CYS A 58 18.25 0.57 -22.62
#